data_AF-A0A973TYX3-F1
#
_entry.id   AF-A0A973TYX3-F1
#
_cell.length_a   1.000
_cell.length_b   1.000
_cell.length_c   1.000
_cell.angle_alpha   90.00
_cell.angle_beta   90.00
_cell.angle_gamma   90.00
#
_symmetry.space_group_name_H-M   'P 1'
#
loop_
_entity.id
_entity.type
_entity.pdbx_description
1 polymer ?
#
loop_
_entity_poly.entity_id
_entity_poly.type
_entity_poly.pdbx_seq_one_letter_code
_entity_poly.pdbx_strand_id
1 'polypeptide(L)'
;MLRSIRFERRGPGCTLRVDLPVASDVPGYRRVQAHLGFLAVEDVRLSGGALPATVSVEFAGRPRARLAVSVTGASLRLTLTCAEQFRFGKVSVHNSPPDVVDDGTHEFTSKLDQRLYTAVPGPEVDTYHDRI
;
A
#
# COMPACT_ATOMS: atom_id res chain seq x y z
N MET A 1 -1.33 -1.37 8.59
CA MET A 1 -2.39 -2.32 8.16
C MET A 1 -2.42 -2.36 6.65
N LEU A 2 -2.52 -3.55 6.04
CA LEU A 2 -2.58 -3.71 4.60
C LEU A 2 -4.03 -3.66 4.11
N ARG A 3 -4.31 -2.77 3.16
CA ARG A 3 -5.64 -2.51 2.61
C ARG A 3 -5.84 -3.18 1.26
N SER A 4 -4.83 -3.18 0.40
CA SER A 4 -4.87 -3.84 -0.90
C SER A 4 -3.48 -4.29 -1.35
N ILE A 5 -3.47 -5.34 -2.18
CA ILE A 5 -2.32 -5.81 -2.94
C ILE A 5 -2.75 -5.76 -4.41
N ARG A 6 -2.01 -5.03 -5.25
CA ARG A 6 -2.29 -4.94 -6.68
C ARG A 6 -1.04 -5.31 -7.47
N PHE A 7 -1.15 -6.30 -8.34
CA PHE A 7 -0.12 -6.60 -9.32
C PHE A 7 -0.44 -5.84 -10.61
N GLU A 8 0.57 -5.21 -11.18
CA GLU A 8 0.42 -4.42 -12.41
C GLU A 8 0.07 -5.34 -13.58
N ARG A 9 -0.90 -4.92 -14.39
CA ARG A 9 -1.27 -5.67 -15.61
C ARG A 9 -0.16 -5.61 -16.67
N ARG A 10 0.65 -4.55 -16.64
CA ARG A 10 1.72 -4.30 -17.62
C ARG A 10 3.06 -4.30 -16.91
N GLY A 11 3.80 -5.39 -17.07
CA GLY A 11 5.13 -5.56 -16.52
C GLY A 11 5.15 -6.04 -15.06
N PRO A 12 6.34 -6.33 -14.53
CA PRO A 12 6.52 -6.92 -13.21
C PRO A 12 6.45 -5.84 -12.11
N GLY A 13 5.26 -5.33 -11.83
CA GLY A 13 5.01 -4.34 -10.78
C GLY A 13 4.06 -4.85 -9.69
N CYS A 14 4.24 -4.35 -8.47
CA CYS A 14 3.35 -4.62 -7.34
C CYS A 14 3.17 -3.36 -6.50
N THR A 15 1.93 -3.09 -6.10
CA THR A 15 1.54 -1.94 -5.29
C THR A 15 0.84 -2.43 -4.04
N LEU A 16 1.37 -2.05 -2.88
CA LEU A 16 0.73 -2.27 -1.58
C LEU A 16 0.09 -0.96 -1.13
N ARG A 17 -1.19 -1.00 -0.76
CA ARG A 17 -1.83 0.13 -0.05
C ARG A 17 -1.84 -0.16 1.44
N VAL A 18 -1.17 0.67 2.22
CA VAL A 18 -0.97 0.45 3.65
C VAL A 18 -1.36 1.66 4.47
N ASP A 19 -2.01 1.42 5.60
CA ASP A 19 -2.12 2.40 6.68
C ASP A 19 -0.87 2.29 7.54
N LEU A 20 -0.10 3.37 7.59
CA LEU A 20 1.08 3.53 8.43
C LEU A 20 0.65 3.92 9.86
N PRO A 21 1.41 3.50 10.88
CA PRO A 21 1.19 3.98 12.23
C PRO A 21 1.41 5.49 12.29
N VAL A 22 0.48 6.19 12.93
CA VAL A 22 0.60 7.63 13.24
C VAL A 22 0.93 7.75 14.72
N ALA A 23 1.89 8.61 15.06
CA ALA A 23 2.22 8.88 16.44
C ALA A 23 1.02 9.52 17.15
N SER A 24 0.76 9.12 18.39
CA SER A 24 -0.43 9.52 19.15
C SER A 24 -0.52 11.01 19.48
N ASP A 25 0.59 11.73 19.31
CA ASP A 25 0.75 13.15 19.56
C ASP A 25 0.40 14.03 18.36
N VAL A 26 0.06 13.45 17.19
CA VAL A 26 -0.38 14.19 16.01
C VAL A 26 -1.91 14.35 16.02
N PRO A 27 -2.45 15.56 16.26
CA PRO A 27 -3.89 15.79 16.32
C PRO A 27 -4.56 15.77 14.93
N GLY A 28 -5.83 15.35 14.88
CA GLY A 28 -6.71 15.46 13.70
C GLY A 28 -6.91 14.17 12.91
N TYR A 29 -5.83 13.44 12.61
CA TYR A 29 -5.88 12.25 11.79
C TYR A 29 -5.29 11.03 12.49
N ARG A 30 -6.06 9.94 12.48
CA ARG A 30 -5.67 8.69 13.14
C ARG A 30 -4.79 7.80 12.27
N ARG A 31 -4.81 8.00 10.95
CA ARG A 31 -4.13 7.12 9.99
C ARG A 31 -3.56 7.90 8.81
N VAL A 32 -2.36 7.50 8.41
CA VAL A 32 -1.73 7.90 7.14
C VAL A 32 -1.77 6.69 6.22
N GLN A 33 -2.44 6.81 5.08
CA GLN A 33 -2.44 5.78 4.05
C GLN A 33 -1.46 6.13 2.95
N ALA A 34 -0.70 5.14 2.49
CA ALA A 34 0.27 5.28 1.40
C ALA A 34 0.23 4.12 0.42
N HIS A 35 0.55 4.39 -0.84
CA HIS A 35 0.91 3.37 -1.83
C HIS A 35 2.43 3.10 -1.77
N LEU A 36 2.82 1.85 -1.58
CA LEU A 36 4.20 1.36 -1.73
C LEU A 36 4.32 0.64 -3.07
N GLY A 37 5.06 1.22 -4.00
CA GLY A 37 5.26 0.69 -5.34
C GLY A 37 6.59 -0.02 -5.52
N PHE A 38 6.53 -1.27 -5.97
CA PHE A 38 7.66 -2.12 -6.26
C PHE A 38 7.75 -2.39 -7.77
N LEU A 39 8.96 -2.30 -8.32
CA LEU A 39 9.25 -2.53 -9.73
C LEU A 39 10.20 -3.72 -9.89
N ALA A 40 10.23 -4.30 -11.10
CA ALA A 40 11.03 -5.48 -11.40
C ALA A 40 10.78 -6.61 -10.37
N VAL A 41 9.50 -6.85 -10.10
CA VAL A 41 9.02 -7.84 -9.13
C VAL A 41 9.18 -9.26 -9.68
N GLU A 42 9.80 -10.13 -8.90
CA GLU A 42 9.96 -11.57 -9.18
C GLU A 42 9.78 -12.39 -7.89
N ASP A 43 9.81 -13.72 -8.00
CA ASP A 43 9.70 -14.66 -6.87
C ASP A 43 8.49 -14.44 -5.95
N VAL A 44 7.38 -13.97 -6.55
CA VAL A 44 6.16 -13.66 -5.81
C VAL A 44 5.55 -14.93 -5.25
N ARG A 45 5.32 -14.95 -3.93
CA ARG A 45 4.49 -15.95 -3.27
C ARG A 45 3.47 -15.23 -2.41
N LEU A 46 2.20 -15.47 -2.70
CA LEU A 46 1.07 -14.95 -1.95
C LEU A 46 0.25 -16.12 -1.44
N SER A 47 -0.03 -16.13 -0.14
CA SER A 47 -0.94 -17.10 0.46
C SER A 47 -1.80 -16.46 1.54
N GLY A 48 -3.03 -16.96 1.66
CA GLY A 48 -3.89 -16.70 2.80
C GLY A 48 -4.90 -15.56 2.67
N GLY A 49 -5.13 -14.87 3.80
CA GLY A 49 -6.40 -14.29 4.23
C GLY A 49 -6.93 -13.02 3.55
N ALA A 50 -8.12 -12.62 3.99
CA ALA A 50 -8.85 -11.44 3.51
C ALA A 50 -8.18 -10.13 3.93
N LEU A 51 -8.49 -9.07 3.18
CA LEU A 51 -8.08 -7.70 3.46
C LEU A 51 -9.30 -6.89 3.94
N PRO A 52 -9.12 -5.87 4.79
CA PRO A 52 -7.86 -5.39 5.34
C PRO A 52 -7.25 -6.33 6.40
N ALA A 53 -5.92 -6.32 6.56
CA ALA A 53 -5.21 -7.16 7.51
C ALA A 53 -4.07 -6.43 8.24
N THR A 54 -3.92 -6.66 9.55
CA THR A 54 -2.74 -6.20 10.30
C THR A 54 -1.54 -7.05 9.90
N VAL A 55 -0.46 -6.38 9.45
CA VAL A 55 0.75 -7.02 8.92
C VAL A 55 2.00 -6.30 9.40
N SER A 56 3.11 -7.03 9.50
CA SER A 56 4.47 -6.51 9.45
C SER A 56 4.95 -6.46 8.00
N VAL A 57 5.71 -5.42 7.65
CA VAL A 57 6.39 -5.30 6.35
C VAL A 57 7.87 -5.16 6.62
N GLU A 58 8.64 -6.13 6.14
CA GLU A 58 10.08 -6.21 6.35
C GLU A 58 10.82 -6.14 5.02
N PHE A 59 11.97 -5.47 5.05
CA PHE A 59 12.83 -5.23 3.90
C PHE A 59 14.22 -5.80 4.19
N ALA A 60 14.74 -6.61 3.27
CA ALA A 60 16.08 -7.15 3.35
C ALA A 60 16.82 -6.91 2.04
N GLY A 61 17.95 -6.19 2.11
CA GLY A 61 18.81 -5.97 0.96
C GLY A 61 19.33 -7.28 0.37
N ARG A 62 19.46 -7.32 -0.96
CA ARG A 62 20.01 -8.45 -1.71
C ARG A 62 21.11 -7.96 -2.65
N PRO A 63 22.06 -8.82 -3.05
CA PRO A 63 23.05 -8.47 -4.06
C PRO A 63 22.39 -8.01 -5.38
N ARG A 64 23.14 -7.26 -6.19
CA ARG A 64 22.73 -6.76 -7.51
C ARG A 64 21.55 -5.77 -7.49
N ALA A 65 21.54 -4.85 -6.53
CA ALA A 65 20.53 -3.81 -6.40
C ALA A 65 19.10 -4.39 -6.34
N ARG A 66 18.91 -5.42 -5.51
CA ARG A 66 17.62 -6.07 -5.27
C ARG A 66 17.19 -5.93 -3.82
N LEU A 67 15.89 -5.99 -3.59
CA LEU A 67 15.27 -5.95 -2.26
C LEU A 67 14.33 -7.13 -2.11
N ALA A 68 14.48 -7.89 -1.04
CA ALA A 68 13.48 -8.88 -0.63
C ALA A 68 12.47 -8.20 0.30
N VAL A 69 11.19 -8.36 0.00
CA VAL A 69 10.07 -7.80 0.76
C VAL A 69 9.26 -8.94 1.34
N SER A 70 9.02 -8.90 2.65
CA SER A 70 8.17 -9.87 3.35
C SER A 70 7.04 -9.15 4.06
N VAL A 71 5.81 -9.49 3.72
CA VAL A 71 4.60 -9.01 4.38
C VAL A 71 3.97 -10.19 5.11
N THR A 72 3.85 -10.08 6.43
CA THR A 72 3.35 -11.17 7.28
C THR A 72 2.26 -10.66 8.21
N GLY A 73 1.07 -11.25 8.12
CA GLY A 73 -0.03 -11.10 9.07
C GLY A 73 -0.44 -12.45 9.65
N ALA A 74 -1.51 -12.46 10.46
CA ALA A 74 -1.98 -13.67 11.14
C ALA A 74 -2.36 -14.80 10.17
N SER A 75 -3.02 -14.45 9.05
CA SER A 75 -3.45 -15.40 8.04
C SER A 75 -2.96 -15.04 6.64
N LEU A 76 -2.21 -13.96 6.45
CA LEU A 76 -1.74 -13.47 5.15
C LEU A 76 -0.22 -13.49 5.10
N ARG A 77 0.35 -14.01 4.00
CA ARG A 77 1.77 -13.92 3.72
C ARG A 77 2.01 -13.54 2.27
N LEU A 78 2.82 -12.52 2.04
CA LEU A 78 3.34 -12.14 0.74
C LEU A 78 4.87 -12.05 0.84
N THR A 79 5.57 -12.72 -0.06
CA THR A 79 7.01 -12.49 -0.29
C THR A 79 7.24 -12.15 -1.73
N LEU A 80 8.14 -11.22 -1.99
CA LEU A 80 8.59 -10.87 -3.34
C LEU A 80 10.03 -10.37 -3.32
N THR A 81 10.68 -10.43 -4.48
CA THR A 81 11.97 -9.75 -4.74
C THR A 81 11.73 -8.64 -5.75
N CYS A 82 12.25 -7.44 -5.53
CA CYS A 82 12.09 -6.29 -6.43
C CYS A 82 13.42 -5.57 -6.64
N ALA A 83 13.41 -4.50 -7.44
CA ALA A 83 14.52 -3.54 -7.46
C ALA A 83 14.79 -2.97 -6.05
N GLU A 84 16.02 -2.57 -5.77
CA GLU A 84 16.42 -1.98 -4.48
C GLU A 84 15.61 -0.75 -4.10
N GLN A 85 15.19 0.02 -5.11
CA GLN A 85 14.35 1.20 -4.93
C GLN A 85 12.88 0.83 -5.06
N PHE A 86 12.10 1.26 -4.07
CA PHE A 86 10.64 1.28 -4.11
C PHE A 86 10.14 2.72 -3.99
N ARG A 87 8.89 2.96 -4.35
CA ARG A 87 8.31 4.30 -4.41
C ARG A 87 7.19 4.46 -3.39
N PHE A 88 7.09 5.66 -2.83
CA PHE A 88 5.88 6.13 -2.16
C PHE A 88 5.02 6.87 -3.19
N GLY A 89 3.80 6.39 -3.40
CA GLY A 89 2.83 7.00 -4.30
C GLY A 89 1.86 7.89 -3.55
N LYS A 90 0.57 7.70 -3.83
CA LYS A 90 -0.52 8.47 -3.19
C LYS A 90 -0.44 8.37 -1.68
N VAL A 91 -0.38 9.53 -1.03
CA VAL A 91 -0.44 9.66 0.42
C VAL A 91 -1.71 10.42 0.78
N SER A 92 -2.44 9.91 1.78
CA SER A 92 -3.62 10.55 2.33
C SER A 92 -3.73 10.31 3.82
N VAL A 93 -4.57 11.10 4.48
CA VAL A 93 -4.95 10.92 5.87
C VAL A 93 -6.45 10.70 5.98
N HIS A 94 -6.86 9.85 6.92
CA HIS A 94 -8.25 9.48 7.11
C HIS A 94 -8.53 9.01 8.55
N ASN A 95 -9.81 8.89 8.89
CA ASN A 95 -10.27 8.48 10.21
C ASN A 95 -11.11 7.18 10.19
N SER A 96 -11.09 6.44 9.08
CA SER A 96 -11.82 5.17 8.95
C SER A 96 -11.37 4.17 10.02
N PRO A 97 -12.29 3.37 10.59
CA PRO A 97 -11.94 2.27 11.49
C PRO A 97 -10.97 1.28 10.81
N PRO A 98 -10.18 0.52 11.60
CA PRO A 98 -9.19 -0.40 11.04
C PRO A 98 -9.84 -1.50 10.19
N ASP A 99 -10.90 -2.12 10.69
CA ASP A 99 -11.41 -3.37 10.10
C ASP A 99 -12.50 -3.15 9.05
N VAL A 100 -12.68 -1.91 8.60
CA VAL A 100 -13.74 -1.52 7.64
C VAL A 100 -13.12 -1.23 6.27
N VAL A 101 -13.89 -1.50 5.22
CA VAL A 101 -13.56 -1.08 3.84
C VAL A 101 -13.39 0.44 3.81
N ASP A 102 -12.46 0.91 3.00
CA ASP A 102 -12.07 2.32 3.01
C ASP A 102 -13.04 3.17 2.17
N ASP A 103 -14.19 3.48 2.77
CA ASP A 103 -15.27 4.28 2.19
C ASP A 103 -15.36 5.71 2.79
N GLY A 104 -14.57 5.98 3.82
CA GLY A 104 -14.55 7.25 4.53
C GLY A 104 -13.85 8.37 3.75
N THR A 105 -13.95 9.59 4.29
CA THR A 105 -13.28 10.77 3.72
C THR A 105 -11.76 10.67 3.85
N HIS A 106 -11.06 10.96 2.77
CA HIS A 106 -9.60 11.05 2.69
C HIS A 106 -9.17 12.47 2.36
N GLU A 107 -8.18 12.98 3.07
CA GLU A 107 -7.44 14.18 2.67
C GLU A 107 -6.12 13.76 2.03
N PHE A 108 -6.01 13.94 0.72
CA PHE A 108 -4.81 13.60 -0.05
C PHE A 108 -3.74 14.69 0.07
N THR A 109 -2.46 14.34 0.03
CA THR A 109 -1.36 15.32 0.08
C THR A 109 -1.12 16.02 -1.27
N SER A 110 -1.44 15.35 -2.38
CA SER A 110 -1.30 15.90 -3.73
C SER A 110 -2.48 16.78 -4.10
N LYS A 111 -2.23 18.00 -4.60
CA LYS A 111 -3.27 18.92 -5.10
C LYS A 111 -4.12 18.30 -6.22
N LEU A 112 -3.52 17.46 -7.05
CA LEU A 112 -4.27 16.77 -8.11
C LEU A 112 -5.24 15.76 -7.50
N ASP A 113 -4.78 14.96 -6.55
CA ASP A 113 -5.60 13.94 -5.91
C ASP A 113 -6.70 14.57 -5.05
N GLN A 114 -6.42 15.66 -4.33
CA GLN A 114 -7.44 16.43 -3.58
C GLN A 114 -8.60 16.92 -4.48
N ARG A 115 -8.30 17.25 -5.74
CA ARG A 115 -9.32 17.71 -6.69
C ARG A 115 -10.13 16.55 -7.28
N LEU A 116 -9.51 15.39 -7.44
CA LEU A 116 -10.12 14.24 -8.10
C LEU A 116 -10.87 13.33 -7.14
N TYR A 117 -10.42 13.27 -5.88
CA TYR A 117 -10.84 12.24 -4.94
C TYR A 117 -11.09 12.82 -3.55
N THR A 118 -12.25 12.49 -2.99
CA THR A 118 -12.63 12.79 -1.60
C THR A 118 -12.63 11.54 -0.71
N ALA A 119 -12.54 10.37 -1.32
CA ALA A 119 -12.43 9.04 -0.70
C ALA A 119 -11.58 8.15 -1.62
N VAL A 120 -11.22 6.95 -1.17
CA VAL A 120 -10.51 5.99 -2.01
C VAL A 120 -11.44 5.51 -3.13
N PRO A 121 -11.09 5.71 -4.41
CA PRO A 121 -11.91 5.24 -5.52
C PRO A 121 -12.01 3.71 -5.58
N GLY A 122 -13.10 3.23 -6.18
CA GLY A 122 -13.28 1.81 -6.45
C GLY A 122 -12.18 1.22 -7.34
N PRO A 123 -12.04 -0.11 -7.37
CA PRO A 123 -10.97 -0.80 -8.09
C PRO A 123 -10.97 -0.53 -9.61
N GLU A 124 -12.10 -0.11 -10.17
CA GLU A 124 -12.29 0.26 -11.58
C GLU A 124 -11.55 1.53 -12.00
N VAL A 125 -11.13 2.38 -11.06
CA VAL A 125 -10.41 3.62 -11.35
C VAL A 125 -8.91 3.33 -11.44
N ASP A 126 -8.49 2.73 -12.55
CA ASP A 126 -7.09 2.31 -12.79
C ASP A 126 -6.09 3.45 -12.57
N THR A 127 -6.44 4.69 -12.97
CA THR A 127 -5.57 5.86 -12.81
C THR A 127 -5.23 6.18 -11.36
N TYR A 128 -6.08 5.78 -10.41
CA TYR A 128 -5.80 5.92 -8.99
C TYR A 128 -4.87 4.81 -8.49
N HIS A 129 -5.11 3.57 -8.91
CA HIS A 129 -4.42 2.39 -8.35
C HIS A 129 -3.09 2.05 -9.04
N ASP A 130 -2.89 2.44 -10.30
CA ASP A 130 -1.68 2.12 -11.09
C ASP A 130 -0.64 3.24 -11.08
N ARG A 131 -1.00 4.46 -10.64
CA ARG A 131 -0.06 5.59 -10.59
C ARG A 131 0.63 5.68 -9.24
N ILE A 132 1.95 5.41 -9.26
CA ILE A 132 2.89 5.60 -8.16
C ILE A 132 4.04 6.49 -8.64
#